data_AF-A0A3M8C612-F1
#
_entry.id   AF-A0A3M8C612-F1
#
_cell.length_a   1.000
_cell.length_b   1.000
_cell.length_c   1.000
_cell.angle_alpha   90.00
_cell.angle_beta   90.00
_cell.angle_gamma   90.00
#
_symmetry.space_group_name_H-M   'P 1'
#
loop_
_entity.id
_entity.type
_entity.pdbx_description
1 polymer ?
#
loop_
_entity_poly.entity_id
_entity_poly.type
_entity_poly.pdbx_seq_one_letter_code
_entity_poly.pdbx_strand_id
1 'polypeptide(L)' 'MKYTTENLRKRIAVSAGRAKADVVIKNGTIIDVFNGETFTGDVAIVDGVIAGIGDYEGETELCFP' A
#
# COMPACT_ATOMS: atom_id res chain seq x y z
N MET A 1 1.99 17.88 11.41
CA MET A 1 1.22 17.11 10.41
C MET A 1 -0.19 16.92 10.96
N LYS A 2 -1.22 17.49 10.32
CA LYS A 2 -2.61 17.44 10.82
C LYS A 2 -3.40 16.53 9.88
N TYR A 3 -3.62 15.29 10.29
CA TYR A 3 -4.42 14.33 9.51
C TYR A 3 -5.90 14.55 9.79
N THR A 4 -6.75 14.31 8.78
CA THR A 4 -8.20 14.36 8.95
C THR A 4 -8.79 12.97 9.10
N THR A 5 -9.98 12.88 9.70
CA THR A 5 -10.75 11.63 9.74
C THR A 5 -11.01 11.07 8.35
N GLU A 6 -11.12 11.94 7.33
CA GLU A 6 -11.36 11.52 5.95
C GLU A 6 -10.13 10.83 5.35
N ASN A 7 -8.92 11.33 5.62
CA ASN A 7 -7.69 10.64 5.24
C ASN A 7 -7.65 9.22 5.81
N LEU A 8 -8.00 9.08 7.09
CA LEU A 8 -8.00 7.78 7.75
C LEU A 8 -9.05 6.83 7.16
N ARG A 9 -10.27 7.33 6.87
CA ARG A 9 -11.32 6.55 6.21
C ARG A 9 -10.87 6.04 4.84
N LYS A 10 -10.25 6.91 4.02
CA LYS A 10 -9.73 6.52 2.71
C LYS A 10 -8.68 5.40 2.84
N ARG A 11 -7.70 5.57 3.74
CA ARG A 11 -6.67 4.56 3.97
C ARG A 11 -7.27 3.23 4.41
N ILE A 12 -8.20 3.23 5.38
CA ILE A 12 -8.89 2.00 5.84
C ILE A 12 -9.69 1.34 4.72
N ALA A 13 -10.35 2.11 3.86
CA ALA A 13 -11.09 1.55 2.73
C ALA A 13 -10.15 0.82 1.75
N VAL A 14 -8.98 1.41 1.47
CA VAL A 14 -7.94 0.78 0.64
C VAL A 14 -7.35 -0.45 1.31
N SER A 15 -6.92 -0.35 2.58
CA SER A 15 -6.40 -1.50 3.34
C SER A 15 -7.38 -2.68 3.40
N ALA A 16 -8.69 -2.41 3.38
CA ALA A 16 -9.73 -3.42 3.36
C ALA A 16 -10.07 -3.96 1.96
N GLY A 17 -9.36 -3.51 0.91
CA GLY A 17 -9.62 -3.89 -0.49
C GLY A 17 -10.94 -3.34 -1.06
N ARG A 18 -11.56 -2.36 -0.39
CA ARG A 18 -12.85 -1.75 -0.83
C ARG A 18 -12.67 -0.56 -1.76
N ALA A 19 -11.45 -0.06 -1.90
CA ALA A 19 -11.10 1.06 -2.76
C ALA A 19 -9.68 0.86 -3.32
N LYS A 20 -9.40 1.48 -4.47
CA LYS A 20 -8.07 1.49 -5.08
C LYS A 20 -7.12 2.44 -4.35
N ALA A 21 -5.85 2.07 -4.31
CA ALA A 21 -4.79 2.94 -3.80
C ALA A 21 -4.42 4.03 -4.82
N ASP A 22 -3.78 5.11 -4.37
CA ASP A 22 -3.30 6.16 -5.30
C ASP A 22 -2.18 5.60 -6.19
N VAL A 23 -1.26 4.85 -5.58
CA VAL A 23 -0.20 4.11 -6.28
C VAL A 23 -0.07 2.73 -5.65
N VAL A 24 0.12 1.71 -6.47
CA VAL A 24 0.53 0.38 -6.03
C VAL A 24 1.86 0.02 -6.68
N ILE A 25 2.84 -0.37 -5.87
CA ILE A 25 4.05 -1.04 -6.36
C ILE A 25 3.72 -2.52 -6.44
N LYS A 26 3.75 -3.10 -7.64
CA LYS A 26 3.35 -4.49 -7.87
C LYS A 26 4.53 -5.44 -7.74
N ASN A 27 4.30 -6.60 -7.12
CA ASN A 27 5.28 -7.68 -6.99
C ASN A 27 6.65 -7.22 -6.43
N GLY A 28 6.65 -6.28 -5.48
CA GLY A 28 7.87 -5.79 -4.86
C GLY A 28 8.47 -6.81 -3.91
N THR A 29 9.81 -6.89 -3.85
CA THR A 29 10.50 -7.59 -2.76
C THR A 29 10.53 -6.70 -1.53
N ILE A 30 9.82 -7.11 -0.48
CA ILE A 30 9.75 -6.45 0.82
C ILE A 30 10.77 -7.08 1.76
N ILE A 31 11.60 -6.25 2.38
CA ILE A 31 12.55 -6.66 3.42
C ILE A 31 11.94 -6.31 4.77
N ASP A 32 11.50 -7.32 5.50
CA ASP A 32 11.06 -7.18 6.88
C ASP A 32 12.29 -7.11 7.79
N VAL A 33 12.74 -5.90 8.09
CA VAL A 33 13.88 -5.64 8.96
C VAL A 33 13.61 -5.94 10.45
N PHE A 34 12.35 -6.17 10.83
CA PHE A 34 11.99 -6.54 12.19
C PHE A 34 12.15 -8.04 12.41
N ASN A 35 11.64 -8.86 11.47
CA ASN A 35 11.77 -10.32 11.53
C ASN A 35 13.06 -10.84 10.86
N GLY A 36 13.73 -10.04 10.04
CA GLY A 36 14.93 -10.42 9.31
C GLY A 36 14.66 -11.29 8.07
N GLU A 37 13.46 -11.21 7.51
CA GLU A 37 13.01 -12.04 6.38
C GLU A 37 12.66 -11.19 5.16
N THR A 38 12.57 -11.83 3.99
CA THR A 38 12.15 -11.18 2.75
C THR A 38 10.96 -11.91 2.15
N PHE A 39 9.99 -11.17 1.66
CA PHE A 39 8.82 -11.73 0.97
C PHE A 39 8.41 -10.83 -0.20
N THR A 40 7.59 -11.38 -1.10
CA THR A 40 7.07 -10.65 -2.26
C THR A 40 5.61 -10.27 -2.03
N GLY A 41 5.22 -9.08 -2.46
CA GLY A 41 3.83 -8.64 -2.44
C GLY A 41 3.69 -7.24 -3.04
N ASP A 42 2.45 -6.78 -3.14
CA ASP A 42 2.19 -5.41 -3.55
C ASP A 42 2.24 -4.46 -2.35
N VAL A 43 2.59 -3.20 -2.60
CA VAL A 43 2.57 -2.14 -1.59
C VAL A 43 1.61 -1.05 -2.05
N ALA A 44 0.52 -0.89 -1.31
CA ALA A 44 -0.50 0.14 -1.54
C ALA A 44 -0.14 1.45 -0.83
N ILE A 45 -0.09 2.55 -1.58
CA ILE A 45 0.24 3.88 -1.07
C ILE A 45 -0.95 4.82 -1.29
N VAL A 46 -1.36 5.50 -0.21
CA VAL A 46 -2.47 6.46 -0.22
C VAL A 46 -2.03 7.72 0.54
N ASP A 47 -2.21 8.87 -0.08
CA ASP A 47 -1.80 10.19 0.46
C ASP A 47 -0.32 10.32 0.90
N GLY A 48 0.54 9.45 0.36
CA GLY A 48 1.96 9.40 0.73
C GLY A 48 2.27 8.49 1.92
N VAL A 49 1.31 7.67 2.36
CA VAL A 49 1.48 6.68 3.44
C VAL A 49 1.17 5.27 2.92
N ILE A 50 1.89 4.27 3.43
CA ILE A 50 1.58 2.86 3.14
C ILE A 50 0.25 2.50 3.82
N ALA A 51 -0.75 2.16 3.00
CA ALA A 51 -2.06 1.72 3.46
C ALA A 51 -2.10 0.19 3.67
N GLY A 52 -1.28 -0.57 2.96
CA GLY A 52 -1.25 -2.03 3.09
C GLY A 52 -0.14 -2.69 2.27
N ILE A 53 0.16 -3.93 2.63
CA ILE A 53 1.06 -4.84 1.91
C ILE A 53 0.28 -6.15 1.68
N GLY A 54 0.31 -6.69 0.47
CA GLY A 54 -0.53 -7.84 0.07
C GLY A 54 -0.96 -7.73 -1.40
N ASP A 55 -2.17 -8.17 -1.73
CA ASP A 55 -2.73 -8.04 -3.08
C ASP A 55 -3.56 -6.75 -3.17
N TYR A 56 -3.11 -5.79 -4.00
CA TYR A 56 -3.80 -4.51 -4.13
C TYR A 56 -3.90 -4.03 -5.58
N GLU A 57 -4.94 -3.22 -5.84
CA GLU A 57 -5.13 -2.49 -7.09
C GLU A 57 -4.92 -0.99 -6.88
N GLY A 58 -4.30 -0.35 -7.86
CA GLY A 58 -4.00 1.08 -7.84
C GLY A 58 -4.66 1.86 -8.97
N GLU A 59 -4.81 3.16 -8.78
CA GLU A 59 -5.04 4.09 -9.88
C GLU A 59 -3.79 4.19 -10.78
N THR A 60 -2.60 4.03 -10.18
CA THR A 60 -1.33 3.85 -10.89
C THR A 60 -0.63 2.61 -10.35
N GLU A 61 -0.22 1.73 -11.26
CA GLU A 61 0.50 0.51 -10.91
C GLU A 61 1.92 0.55 -11.47
N LEU A 62 2.91 0.41 -10.59
CA LEU A 62 4.31 0.38 -10.93
C LEU A 62 4.78 -1.07 -10.96
N CYS A 63 4.95 -1.59 -12.17
CA CYS A 63 5.53 -2.91 -12.42
C CYS A 63 6.98 -2.74 -12.85
N PHE A 64 7.90 -3.39 -12.14
CA PHE A 64 9.31 -3.42 -12.49
C PHE A 64 9.63 -4.74 -13.22
N PRO A 65 10.56 -4.73 -14.20
CA PRO A 65 10.95 -5.92 -14.95
C PRO A 65 11.71 -6.95 -14.10
#